data_AF-A0A379VLR0-F1
#
_entry.id   AF-A0A379VLR0-F1
#
_cell.length_a   1.000
_cell.length_b   1.000
_cell.length_c   1.000
_cell.angle_alpha   90.00
_cell.angle_beta   90.00
_cell.angle_gamma   90.00
#
_symmetry.space_group_name_H-M   'P 1'
#
loop_
_entity.id
_entity.type
_entity.pdbx_description
1 polymer ?
#
loop_
_entity_poly.entity_id
_entity_poly.type
_entity_poly.pdbx_seq_one_letter_code
_entity_poly.pdbx_strand_id
1 'polypeptide(L)'
;MSGADLKNTFCLVRGEQAVVSQHLGDLSDDGIQAQWREALRLIQSIYDFTPERIVCDAHPGYVSSQWASEMRLPTETVLHHHAHAAACLAEHGWPLDGGEVIALTVDGIGMGENGALWAENVCGSIIANANI
;
A
#
# COMPACT_ATOMS: atom_id res chain seq x y z
N MET A 1 -2.28 -2.08 5.67
CA MET A 1 -1.38 -1.88 4.52
C MET A 1 -0.20 -1.00 4.94
N SER A 2 1.03 -1.34 4.57
CA SER A 2 2.24 -0.57 4.94
C SER A 2 2.53 0.64 4.03
N GLY A 3 1.93 0.68 2.82
CA GLY A 3 2.23 1.67 1.79
C GLY A 3 3.56 1.40 1.07
N ALA A 4 3.97 2.36 0.24
CA ALA A 4 5.25 2.38 -0.47
C ALA A 4 6.32 3.19 0.31
N ASP A 5 7.58 3.14 -0.10
CA ASP A 5 8.67 3.82 0.62
C ASP A 5 8.63 5.35 0.49
N LEU A 6 8.29 5.86 -0.70
CA LEU A 6 8.19 7.29 -0.94
C LEU A 6 6.81 7.82 -0.63
N LYS A 7 6.78 9.00 0.01
CA LYS A 7 5.55 9.67 0.45
C LYS A 7 4.65 8.77 1.28
N ASN A 8 5.26 7.99 2.17
CA ASN A 8 4.61 6.88 2.86
C ASN A 8 3.38 7.34 3.66
N THR A 9 2.34 6.51 3.57
CA THR A 9 1.26 6.43 4.54
C THR A 9 0.99 4.95 4.78
N PHE A 10 0.62 4.58 6.00
CA PHE A 10 0.05 3.25 6.26
C PHE A 10 -1.47 3.36 6.41
N CYS A 11 -2.16 2.24 6.23
CA CYS A 11 -3.61 2.18 6.34
C CYS A 11 -4.05 1.01 7.23
N LEU A 12 -4.97 1.28 8.17
CA LEU A 12 -5.67 0.26 8.95
C LEU A 12 -7.04 0.02 8.34
N VAL A 13 -7.41 -1.25 8.13
CA VAL A 13 -8.70 -1.63 7.54
C VAL A 13 -9.41 -2.61 8.47
N ARG A 14 -10.64 -2.30 8.87
CA ARG A 14 -11.49 -3.19 9.66
C ARG A 14 -12.95 -3.02 9.26
N GLY A 15 -13.61 -4.13 8.89
CA GLY A 15 -14.98 -4.09 8.40
C GLY A 15 -15.06 -3.23 7.13
N GLU A 16 -15.96 -2.24 7.14
CA GLU A 16 -16.22 -1.34 6.00
C GLU A 16 -15.45 -0.01 6.10
N GLN A 17 -14.42 0.06 6.96
CA GLN A 17 -13.70 1.30 7.24
C GLN A 17 -12.19 1.14 7.02
N ALA A 18 -11.61 2.20 6.44
CA ALA A 18 -10.18 2.38 6.28
C ALA A 18 -9.73 3.69 6.94
N VAL A 19 -8.64 3.64 7.69
CA VAL A 19 -8.02 4.81 8.33
C VAL A 19 -6.60 4.94 7.80
N VAL A 20 -6.31 6.04 7.12
CA VAL A 20 -4.99 6.35 6.57
C VAL A 20 -4.22 7.22 7.57
N SER A 21 -2.93 6.94 7.75
CA SER A 21 -2.05 7.76 8.57
C SER A 21 -1.82 9.14 7.97
N GLN A 22 -1.23 10.04 8.76
CA GLN A 22 -0.57 11.21 8.20
C GLN A 22 0.57 10.80 7.25
N HIS A 23 1.01 11.74 6.43
CA HIS A 23 2.20 11.61 5.59
C HIS A 23 3.46 11.44 6.44
N LEU A 24 4.25 10.41 6.13
CA LEU A 24 5.47 10.02 6.85
C LEU A 24 6.75 10.16 6.01
N GLY A 25 6.69 10.81 4.84
CA GLY A 25 7.89 11.12 4.06
C GLY A 25 8.52 9.91 3.35
N ASP A 26 9.85 9.87 3.32
CA ASP A 26 10.65 8.79 2.73
C ASP A 26 11.10 7.83 3.84
N LEU A 27 10.78 6.53 3.69
CA LEU A 27 11.11 5.54 4.70
C LEU A 27 12.62 5.20 4.80
N SER A 28 13.42 5.64 3.83
CA SER A 28 14.88 5.51 3.87
C SER A 28 15.56 6.58 4.72
N ASP A 29 14.83 7.63 5.13
CA ASP A 29 15.38 8.72 5.94
C ASP A 29 15.74 8.27 7.37
N ASP A 30 16.87 8.78 7.87
CA ASP A 30 17.33 8.48 9.22
C ASP A 30 16.30 8.89 10.28
N GLY A 31 15.97 7.95 11.17
CA GLY A 31 15.05 8.18 12.29
C GLY A 31 13.56 8.15 11.92
N ILE A 32 13.20 7.97 10.64
CA ILE A 32 11.79 7.95 10.23
C ILE A 32 11.04 6.74 10.80
N GLN A 33 11.74 5.61 11.00
CA GLN A 33 11.16 4.41 11.60
C GLN A 33 10.56 4.67 13.00
N ALA A 34 11.18 5.53 13.80
CA ALA A 34 10.69 5.84 15.14
C ALA A 34 9.36 6.61 15.07
N GLN A 35 9.27 7.60 14.18
CA GLN A 35 8.04 8.38 13.95
C GLN A 35 6.93 7.50 13.37
N TRP A 36 7.28 6.63 12.43
CA TRP A 36 6.37 5.68 11.80
C TRP A 36 5.78 4.71 12.84
N ARG A 37 6.63 4.10 13.70
CA ARG A 37 6.18 3.16 14.73
C ARG A 37 5.32 3.84 15.79
N GLU A 38 5.64 5.08 16.18
CA GLU A 38 4.84 5.82 17.15
C GLU A 38 3.46 6.19 16.56
N ALA A 39 3.41 6.60 15.30
CA ALA A 39 2.16 6.84 14.60
C ALA A 39 1.31 5.56 14.52
N LEU A 40 1.92 4.43 14.15
CA LEU A 40 1.21 3.14 14.10
C LEU A 40 0.64 2.78 15.47
N ARG A 41 1.47 2.85 16.53
CA ARG A 41 1.07 2.54 17.90
C ARG A 41 -0.09 3.42 18.36
N LEU A 42 -0.03 4.72 18.09
CA LEU A 42 -1.07 5.68 18.46
C LEU A 42 -2.38 5.39 17.73
N ILE A 43 -2.34 5.24 16.41
CA ILE A 43 -3.56 4.97 15.61
C ILE A 43 -4.16 3.61 16.00
N GLN A 44 -3.35 2.57 16.21
CA GLN A 44 -3.82 1.28 16.72
C GLN A 44 -4.54 1.42 18.07
N SER A 45 -3.98 2.21 18.99
CA SER A 45 -4.60 2.45 20.30
C SER A 45 -5.91 3.24 20.20
N ILE A 46 -5.99 4.25 19.31
CA ILE A 46 -7.22 5.07 19.12
C ILE A 46 -8.36 4.21 18.60
N TYR A 47 -8.08 3.32 17.66
CA TYR A 47 -9.10 2.49 17.01
C TYR A 47 -9.27 1.11 17.65
N ASP A 48 -8.59 0.83 18.76
CA ASP A 48 -8.51 -0.50 19.38
C ASP A 48 -8.27 -1.59 18.31
N PHE A 49 -7.22 -1.39 17.53
CA PHE A 49 -6.93 -2.17 16.33
C PHE A 49 -5.71 -3.05 16.55
N THR A 50 -5.89 -4.35 16.40
CA THR A 50 -4.81 -5.34 16.36
C THR A 50 -4.77 -5.95 14.96
N PRO A 51 -3.68 -5.80 14.19
CA PRO A 51 -3.59 -6.38 12.85
C PRO A 51 -3.53 -7.91 12.91
N GLU A 52 -4.33 -8.55 12.07
CA GLU A 52 -4.28 -10.01 11.85
C GLU A 52 -3.46 -10.38 10.62
N ARG A 53 -3.31 -9.44 9.66
CA ARG A 53 -2.59 -9.58 8.40
C ARG A 53 -1.96 -8.26 8.01
N ILE A 54 -0.94 -8.32 7.15
CA ILE A 54 -0.27 -7.15 6.58
C ILE A 54 -0.30 -7.27 5.07
N VAL A 55 -0.54 -6.13 4.42
CA VAL A 55 -0.40 -5.98 2.97
C VAL A 55 0.71 -4.99 2.72
N CYS A 56 1.68 -5.35 1.88
CA CYS A 56 2.80 -4.50 1.49
C CYS A 56 3.01 -4.47 -0.03
N ASP A 57 3.87 -3.57 -0.49
CA ASP A 57 4.27 -3.51 -1.89
C ASP A 57 4.99 -4.81 -2.31
N ALA A 58 4.78 -5.23 -3.56
CA ALA A 58 5.47 -6.37 -4.16
C ALA A 58 6.98 -6.15 -4.35
N HIS A 59 7.48 -4.92 -4.23
CA HIS A 59 8.91 -4.62 -4.32
C HIS A 59 9.66 -5.18 -3.09
N PRO A 60 10.52 -6.21 -3.25
CA PRO A 60 11.17 -6.89 -2.12
C PRO A 60 12.25 -6.02 -1.46
N GLY A 61 12.79 -5.04 -2.19
CA GLY A 61 13.80 -4.11 -1.69
C GLY A 61 13.26 -2.94 -0.88
N TYR A 62 11.93 -2.79 -0.75
CA TYR A 62 11.36 -1.67 -0.02
C TYR A 62 11.54 -1.82 1.49
N VAL A 63 11.83 -0.71 2.16
CA VAL A 63 11.92 -0.60 3.62
C VAL A 63 10.58 -0.96 4.25
N SER A 64 9.47 -0.48 3.68
CA SER A 64 8.10 -0.84 4.09
C SER A 64 7.85 -2.36 4.05
N SER A 65 8.29 -3.04 3.01
CA SER A 65 8.17 -4.51 2.87
C SER A 65 9.04 -5.25 3.89
N GLN A 66 10.24 -4.75 4.18
CA GLN A 66 11.09 -5.30 5.24
C GLN A 66 10.42 -5.16 6.61
N TRP A 67 9.91 -3.97 6.95
CA TRP A 67 9.22 -3.76 8.22
C TRP A 67 7.96 -4.59 8.37
N ALA A 68 7.21 -4.82 7.28
CA ALA A 68 6.06 -5.73 7.27
C ALA A 68 6.48 -7.15 7.67
N SER A 69 7.59 -7.65 7.12
CA SER A 69 8.09 -8.99 7.43
C SER A 69 8.52 -9.16 8.90
N GLU A 70 9.03 -8.10 9.53
CA GLU A 70 9.45 -8.10 10.94
C GLU A 70 8.29 -8.26 11.92
N MET A 71 7.07 -7.92 11.52
CA MET A 71 5.88 -7.99 12.39
C MET A 71 5.36 -9.41 12.61
N ARG A 72 5.90 -10.42 11.90
CA ARG A 72 5.56 -11.84 12.07
C ARG A 72 4.05 -12.16 11.93
N LEU A 73 3.36 -11.42 11.07
CA LEU A 73 1.98 -11.68 10.68
C LEU A 73 1.94 -12.25 9.25
N PRO A 74 0.88 -12.99 8.88
CA PRO A 74 0.66 -13.35 7.48
C PRO A 74 0.71 -12.08 6.62
N THR A 75 1.57 -12.12 5.60
CA THR A 75 1.88 -10.97 4.76
C THR A 75 1.52 -11.29 3.31
N GLU A 76 0.79 -10.38 2.69
CA GLU A 76 0.38 -10.43 1.28
C GLU A 76 0.99 -9.24 0.54
N THR A 77 1.33 -9.45 -0.74
CA THR A 77 1.96 -8.43 -1.58
C THR A 77 1.00 -7.94 -2.65
N VAL A 78 0.98 -6.64 -2.90
CA VAL A 78 0.19 -6.02 -3.95
C VAL A 78 1.11 -5.27 -4.91
N LEU A 79 0.82 -5.37 -6.21
CA LEU A 79 1.55 -4.62 -7.23
C LEU A 79 1.31 -3.12 -7.05
N HIS A 80 2.38 -2.33 -7.20
CA HIS A 80 2.36 -0.89 -6.95
C HIS A 80 1.26 -0.17 -7.77
N HIS A 81 1.24 -0.42 -9.08
CA HIS A 81 0.26 0.15 -10.00
C HIS A 81 -1.17 -0.34 -9.75
N HIS A 82 -1.33 -1.61 -9.34
CA HIS A 82 -2.65 -2.12 -8.93
C HIS A 82 -3.17 -1.38 -7.71
N ALA A 83 -2.33 -1.10 -6.72
CA ALA A 83 -2.70 -0.31 -5.56
C ALA A 83 -3.13 1.12 -5.94
N HIS A 84 -2.46 1.75 -6.92
CA HIS A 84 -2.89 3.05 -7.45
C HIS A 84 -4.28 2.99 -8.09
N ALA A 85 -4.54 2.00 -8.95
CA ALA A 85 -5.84 1.82 -9.58
C ALA A 85 -6.95 1.53 -8.55
N ALA A 86 -6.70 0.60 -7.62
CA ALA A 86 -7.66 0.20 -6.59
C ALA A 86 -7.97 1.34 -5.61
N ALA A 87 -6.99 2.19 -5.27
CA ALA A 87 -7.24 3.38 -4.44
C ALA A 87 -8.20 4.36 -5.11
N CYS A 88 -8.05 4.61 -6.43
CA CYS A 88 -8.97 5.43 -7.21
C CYS A 88 -10.39 4.82 -7.24
N LEU A 89 -10.49 3.51 -7.49
CA LEU A 89 -11.78 2.81 -7.46
C LEU A 89 -12.46 2.91 -6.08
N ALA A 90 -11.70 2.74 -5.00
CA ALA A 90 -12.21 2.84 -3.63
C ALA A 90 -12.70 4.26 -3.30
N GLU A 91 -11.96 5.30 -3.69
CA GLU A 91 -12.37 6.70 -3.50
C GLU A 91 -13.70 7.01 -4.21
N HIS A 92 -13.91 6.44 -5.39
CA HIS A 92 -15.13 6.61 -6.16
C HIS A 92 -16.28 5.67 -5.75
N GLY A 93 -16.11 4.87 -4.70
CA GLY A 93 -17.13 3.94 -4.22
C GLY A 93 -17.45 2.84 -5.23
N TRP A 94 -16.49 2.45 -6.07
CA TRP A 94 -16.68 1.34 -7.01
C TRP A 94 -16.96 0.06 -6.23
N PRO A 95 -18.06 -0.66 -6.52
CA PRO A 95 -18.46 -1.80 -5.72
C PRO A 95 -17.53 -3.01 -5.99
N LEU A 96 -17.45 -3.91 -5.00
CA LEU A 96 -16.61 -5.12 -5.10
C LEU A 96 -16.99 -6.01 -6.29
N ASP A 97 -18.27 -6.02 -6.66
CA ASP A 97 -18.83 -6.73 -7.81
C ASP A 97 -18.99 -5.84 -9.07
N GLY A 98 -18.39 -4.65 -9.07
CA GLY A 98 -18.48 -3.68 -10.18
C GLY A 98 -17.80 -4.12 -11.48
N GLY A 99 -16.99 -5.19 -11.42
CA GLY A 99 -16.26 -5.73 -12.56
C GLY A 99 -14.92 -5.05 -12.82
N GLU A 100 -14.30 -5.46 -13.92
CA GLU A 100 -12.97 -5.01 -14.34
C GLU A 100 -13.00 -3.62 -14.97
N VAL A 101 -11.92 -2.86 -14.75
CA VAL A 101 -11.68 -1.57 -15.41
C VAL A 101 -10.34 -1.58 -16.13
N ILE A 102 -10.23 -0.73 -17.16
CA ILE A 102 -8.93 -0.38 -17.73
C ILE A 102 -8.40 0.81 -16.95
N ALA A 103 -7.32 0.62 -16.21
CA ALA A 103 -6.65 1.68 -15.48
C ALA A 103 -5.38 2.13 -16.22
N LEU A 104 -5.18 3.44 -16.27
CA LEU A 104 -3.93 4.05 -16.71
C LEU A 104 -3.20 4.60 -15.49
N THR A 105 -2.12 3.93 -15.08
CA THR A 105 -1.31 4.31 -13.92
C THR A 105 0.01 4.92 -14.38
N VAL A 106 0.27 6.16 -13.97
CA VAL A 106 1.46 6.92 -14.39
C VAL A 106 2.17 7.45 -13.14
N ASP A 107 3.33 6.89 -12.85
CA ASP A 107 4.21 7.25 -11.74
C ASP A 107 5.68 7.16 -12.17
N GLY A 108 6.61 7.27 -11.21
CA GLY A 108 8.05 7.18 -11.49
C GLY A 108 8.50 5.76 -11.80
N ILE A 109 8.59 4.92 -10.75
CA ILE A 109 8.99 3.52 -10.84
C ILE A 109 8.21 2.72 -9.80
N GLY A 110 7.60 1.61 -10.23
CA GLY A 110 6.98 0.61 -9.36
C GLY A 110 7.33 -0.82 -9.80
N MET A 111 7.29 -1.77 -8.86
CA MET A 111 7.48 -3.18 -9.19
C MET A 111 6.20 -3.75 -9.83
N GLY A 112 6.35 -4.25 -11.05
CA GLY A 112 5.34 -4.97 -11.80
C GLY A 112 5.48 -6.49 -11.68
N GLU A 113 4.70 -7.21 -12.49
CA GLU A 113 4.70 -8.67 -12.49
C GLU A 113 6.05 -9.29 -12.86
N ASN A 114 6.33 -10.47 -12.31
CA ASN A 114 7.56 -11.26 -12.57
C ASN A 114 8.87 -10.50 -12.28
N GLY A 115 8.84 -9.53 -11.36
CA GLY A 115 10.01 -8.72 -11.01
C GLY A 115 10.37 -7.66 -12.04
N ALA A 116 9.49 -7.37 -13.00
CA ALA A 116 9.69 -6.30 -13.95
C ALA A 116 9.57 -4.95 -13.25
N LEU A 117 10.47 -4.01 -13.55
CA LEU A 117 10.28 -2.61 -13.17
C LEU A 117 9.38 -1.94 -14.21
N TRP A 118 8.24 -1.42 -13.78
CA TRP A 118 7.40 -0.57 -14.61
C TRP A 118 7.80 0.88 -14.31
N ALA A 119 8.24 1.59 -15.35
CA ALA A 119 8.83 2.93 -15.28
C ALA A 119 8.25 3.84 -16.38
N GLU A 120 8.51 5.15 -16.29
CA GLU A 120 8.01 6.30 -17.12
C GLU A 120 7.83 6.09 -18.65
N ASN A 121 8.41 5.05 -19.27
CA ASN A 121 8.23 4.73 -20.70
C ASN A 121 7.15 3.68 -20.98
N VAL A 122 6.45 3.19 -19.96
CA VAL A 122 5.35 2.24 -20.12
C VAL A 122 4.13 2.77 -19.37
N CYS A 123 3.18 3.36 -20.10
CA CYS A 123 1.80 3.39 -19.67
C CYS A 123 1.37 1.93 -19.43
N GLY A 124 1.43 1.48 -18.18
CA GLY A 124 0.83 0.21 -17.81
C GLY A 124 -0.68 0.37 -17.89
N SER A 125 -1.30 -0.01 -19.01
CA SER A 125 -2.72 -0.30 -19.00
C SER A 125 -2.90 -1.62 -18.27
N ILE A 126 -3.36 -1.56 -17.03
CA ILE A 126 -3.68 -2.77 -16.27
C ILE A 126 -5.19 -2.98 -16.25
N ILE A 127 -5.58 -4.25 -16.30
CA ILE A 127 -6.92 -4.65 -15.90
C ILE A 127 -6.90 -4.68 -14.38
N ALA A 128 -7.69 -3.81 -13.76
CA ALA A 128 -7.78 -3.68 -12.31
C ALA A 128 -9.21 -3.91 -11.84
N ASN A 129 -9.35 -4.21 -10.56
CA ASN A 129 -10.62 -4.29 -9.85
C ASN A 129 -10.44 -3.76 -8.42
N ALA A 130 -11.53 -3.69 -7.66
CA ALA A 130 -11.51 -3.13 -6.31
C ALA A 130 -10.86 -4.04 -5.24
N ASN A 131 -10.44 -5.27 -5.59
CA ASN A 131 -9.82 -6.18 -4.64
C ASN A 131 -8.33 -5.84 -4.45
N ILE A 132 -7.92 -5.80 -3.19
CA ILE A 132 -6.55 -5.65 -2.72
C ILE A 132 -6.25 -6.85 -1.81
#